data_AF-A0A3N8QZZ6-F1
#
_entry.id   AF-A0A3N8QZZ6-F1
#
_cell.length_a   1.000
_cell.length_b   1.000
_cell.length_c   1.000
_cell.angle_alpha   90.00
_cell.angle_beta   90.00
_cell.angle_gamma   90.00
#
_symmetry.space_group_name_H-M   'P 1'
#
loop_
_entity.id
_entity.type
_entity.pdbx_description
1 polymer ?
#
loop_
_entity_poly.entity_id
_entity_poly.type
_entity_poly.pdbx_seq_one_letter_code
_entity_poly.pdbx_strand_id
1 'polypeptide(L)'
;MSVIHAIGDEGFVGLSAALDRLDPDFKRLLVEGAYADIIARPNLSLKHRELVTVAVLATMGNADGALKYHAGGMLNTGWAPLAVLETAFETLHYAGIPVANAAMRDIAALLRERDIDIGHDVDLFKDSEAAIATLLQHRKRPFNALTQKERRLAALAIVIARENRHDAVRVHVNACLHAGWTRGELTEVLIQLTGYIGWPLILPVSRIVLDVFDTFSVLNGAQDGSAKIQANEPAERHALQRDLCPPDAAAGFADMSSAIARGIDRLASAASGDEPVEHAKARHLTAIACLTCVARNADADPLAMHIGDARQSGASRPEIVDAIIGSLPHAGMLAVQWALAVANQSFASADQHAAREHDDVQA
;
A
#
# COMPACT_ATOMS: atom_id res chain seq x y z
N MET A 1 -32.77 -3.53 7.96
CA MET A 1 -32.04 -4.73 7.51
C MET A 1 -30.66 -4.71 8.15
N SER A 2 -30.10 -5.85 8.55
CA SER A 2 -28.72 -5.86 9.06
C SER A 2 -27.75 -5.46 7.95
N VAL A 3 -26.66 -4.80 8.31
CA VAL A 3 -25.61 -4.39 7.37
C VAL A 3 -25.04 -5.59 6.60
N ILE A 4 -24.90 -6.73 7.28
CA ILE A 4 -24.45 -8.00 6.68
C ILE A 4 -25.35 -8.38 5.50
N HIS A 5 -26.67 -8.34 5.68
CA HIS A 5 -27.61 -8.69 4.61
C HIS A 5 -27.57 -7.71 3.44
N ALA A 6 -27.33 -6.42 3.71
CA ALA A 6 -27.18 -5.41 2.68
C ALA A 6 -25.88 -5.59 1.86
N ILE A 7 -24.83 -6.16 2.45
CA ILE A 7 -23.58 -6.51 1.76
C ILE A 7 -23.74 -7.84 1.01
N GLY A 8 -24.32 -8.85 1.64
CA GLY A 8 -24.67 -10.14 1.04
C GLY A 8 -24.50 -11.31 2.02
N ASP A 9 -25.35 -12.33 1.92
CA ASP A 9 -25.36 -13.42 2.91
C ASP A 9 -24.39 -14.56 2.58
N GLU A 10 -24.27 -14.95 1.30
CA GLU A 10 -23.58 -16.20 0.91
C GLU A 10 -22.11 -16.26 1.36
N GLY A 11 -21.37 -15.15 1.27
CA GLY A 11 -19.97 -15.10 1.72
C GLY A 11 -19.81 -15.04 3.24
N PHE A 12 -20.79 -14.47 3.96
CA PHE A 12 -20.73 -14.34 5.41
C PHE A 12 -21.10 -15.65 6.12
N VAL A 13 -22.02 -16.44 5.56
CA VAL A 13 -22.44 -17.72 6.15
C VAL A 13 -21.27 -18.69 6.31
N GLY A 14 -20.44 -18.83 5.26
CA GLY A 14 -19.26 -19.70 5.30
C GLY A 14 -18.22 -19.23 6.34
N LEU A 15 -17.94 -17.93 6.36
CA LEU A 15 -17.03 -17.32 7.34
C LEU A 15 -17.54 -17.51 8.78
N SER A 16 -18.83 -17.25 9.01
CA SER A 16 -19.46 -17.44 10.32
C SER A 16 -19.29 -18.86 10.83
N ALA A 17 -19.59 -19.87 10.01
CA ALA A 17 -19.46 -21.27 10.40
C ALA A 17 -18.00 -21.68 10.67
N ALA A 18 -17.04 -21.14 9.91
CA ALA A 18 -15.62 -21.36 10.15
C ALA A 18 -15.16 -20.75 11.49
N LEU A 19 -15.59 -19.52 11.79
CA LEU A 19 -15.25 -18.84 13.05
C LEU A 19 -15.91 -19.51 14.26
N ASP A 20 -17.16 -19.98 14.15
CA ASP A 20 -17.81 -20.76 15.21
C ASP A 20 -17.00 -22.01 15.60
N ARG A 21 -16.33 -22.64 14.62
CA ARG A 21 -15.47 -23.81 14.85
C ARG A 21 -14.10 -23.47 15.43
N LEU A 22 -13.60 -22.27 15.14
CA LEU A 22 -12.30 -21.81 15.61
C LEU A 22 -12.40 -21.26 17.03
N ASP A 23 -13.24 -20.23 17.20
CA ASP A 23 -13.55 -19.61 18.49
C ASP A 23 -14.83 -18.74 18.32
N PRO A 24 -15.95 -19.10 18.96
CA PRO A 24 -17.18 -18.30 18.93
C PRO A 24 -17.00 -16.85 19.39
N ASP A 25 -16.06 -16.59 20.30
CA ASP A 25 -15.77 -15.24 20.78
C ASP A 25 -15.07 -14.41 19.69
N PHE A 26 -14.26 -15.04 18.83
CA PHE A 26 -13.68 -14.37 17.68
C PHE A 26 -14.76 -13.97 16.66
N LYS A 27 -15.72 -14.84 16.39
CA LYS A 27 -16.91 -14.47 15.58
C LYS A 27 -17.67 -13.31 16.19
N ARG A 28 -17.93 -13.36 17.51
CA ARG A 28 -18.64 -12.30 18.22
C ARG A 28 -17.92 -10.96 18.07
N LEU A 29 -16.61 -10.91 18.27
CA LEU A 29 -15.80 -9.70 18.09
C LEU A 29 -15.88 -9.15 16.66
N LEU A 30 -15.86 -10.02 15.65
CA LEU A 30 -16.03 -9.61 14.25
C LEU A 30 -17.44 -9.04 13.99
N VAL A 31 -18.48 -9.73 14.43
CA VAL A 31 -19.88 -9.33 14.19
C VAL A 31 -20.22 -8.05 14.94
N GLU A 32 -19.99 -8.02 16.26
CA GLU A 32 -20.33 -6.89 17.12
C GLU A 32 -19.43 -5.69 16.82
N GLY A 33 -18.12 -5.90 16.69
CA GLY A 33 -17.15 -4.81 16.51
C GLY A 33 -17.08 -4.29 15.08
N ALA A 34 -16.96 -5.16 14.08
CA ALA A 34 -16.81 -4.71 12.69
C ALA A 34 -18.17 -4.37 12.06
N TYR A 35 -19.10 -5.33 12.03
CA TYR A 35 -20.35 -5.17 11.27
C TYR A 35 -21.43 -4.37 12.00
N ALA A 36 -21.65 -4.62 13.29
CA ALA A 36 -22.71 -3.98 14.06
C ALA A 36 -22.34 -2.60 14.60
N ASP A 37 -21.05 -2.34 14.83
CA ASP A 37 -20.54 -1.01 15.20
C ASP A 37 -19.99 -0.30 13.96
N ILE A 38 -18.73 -0.55 13.58
CA ILE A 38 -17.99 0.25 12.59
C ILE A 38 -18.76 0.47 11.27
N ILE A 39 -19.21 -0.62 10.62
CA ILE A 39 -19.86 -0.53 9.30
C ILE A 39 -21.28 0.06 9.40
N ALA A 40 -21.95 -0.11 10.53
CA ALA A 40 -23.31 0.39 10.74
C ALA A 40 -23.40 1.89 11.01
N ARG A 41 -22.27 2.56 11.28
CA ARG A 41 -22.22 4.00 11.60
C ARG A 41 -22.75 4.86 10.43
N PRO A 42 -23.64 5.84 10.69
CA PRO A 42 -24.42 6.53 9.65
C PRO A 42 -23.67 7.65 8.92
N ASN A 43 -22.53 8.12 9.46
CA ASN A 43 -21.82 9.31 8.95
C ASN A 43 -21.10 9.08 7.61
N LEU A 44 -20.99 7.82 7.16
CA LEU A 44 -20.57 7.45 5.82
C LEU A 44 -21.51 6.36 5.32
N SER A 45 -22.10 6.58 4.14
CA SER A 45 -23.09 5.63 3.61
C SER A 45 -22.45 4.27 3.34
N LEU A 46 -23.24 3.19 3.50
CA LEU A 46 -22.77 1.83 3.23
C LEU A 46 -22.19 1.68 1.83
N LYS A 47 -22.80 2.34 0.84
CA LYS A 47 -22.29 2.42 -0.54
C LYS A 47 -20.84 2.90 -0.61
N HIS A 48 -20.49 3.97 0.11
CA HIS A 48 -19.11 4.49 0.13
C HIS A 48 -18.18 3.69 1.05
N ARG A 49 -18.70 3.03 2.10
CA ARG A 49 -17.92 2.10 2.91
C ARG A 49 -17.43 0.92 2.07
N GLU A 50 -18.30 0.33 1.25
CA GLU A 50 -17.91 -0.77 0.36
C GLU A 50 -16.87 -0.32 -0.69
N LEU A 51 -16.96 0.91 -1.21
CA LEU A 51 -15.93 1.50 -2.06
C LEU A 51 -14.56 1.55 -1.36
N VAL A 52 -14.52 2.07 -0.13
CA VAL A 52 -13.30 2.16 0.69
C VAL A 52 -12.74 0.77 0.98
N THR A 53 -13.61 -0.17 1.36
CA THR A 53 -13.23 -1.55 1.67
C THR A 53 -12.64 -2.26 0.46
N VAL A 54 -13.30 -2.22 -0.70
CA VAL A 54 -12.80 -2.86 -1.93
C VAL A 54 -11.49 -2.25 -2.36
N ALA A 55 -11.34 -0.92 -2.28
CA ALA A 55 -10.09 -0.25 -2.60
C ALA A 55 -8.92 -0.77 -1.75
N VAL A 56 -9.14 -1.00 -0.45
CA VAL A 56 -8.11 -1.51 0.47
C VAL A 56 -7.83 -3.00 0.26
N LEU A 57 -8.86 -3.83 0.13
CA LEU A 57 -8.68 -5.27 -0.06
C LEU A 57 -7.99 -5.59 -1.40
N ALA A 58 -8.37 -4.87 -2.47
CA ALA A 58 -7.70 -4.97 -3.77
C ALA A 58 -6.21 -4.63 -3.65
N THR A 59 -5.90 -3.63 -2.83
CA THR A 59 -4.55 -3.12 -2.61
C THR A 59 -3.67 -4.05 -1.79
N MET A 60 -4.25 -4.81 -0.84
CA MET A 60 -3.51 -5.79 -0.04
C MET A 60 -3.01 -6.97 -0.89
N GLY A 61 -3.75 -7.34 -1.94
CA GLY A 61 -3.32 -8.33 -2.93
C GLY A 61 -3.24 -9.77 -2.44
N ASN A 62 -3.80 -10.08 -1.26
CA ASN A 62 -3.79 -11.40 -0.63
C ASN A 62 -5.08 -11.74 0.13
N ALA A 63 -6.16 -11.00 -0.16
CA ALA A 63 -7.43 -11.05 0.57
C ALA A 63 -8.61 -11.42 -0.34
N ASP A 64 -8.38 -12.30 -1.33
CA ASP A 64 -9.25 -12.58 -2.48
C ASP A 64 -10.71 -12.89 -2.06
N GLY A 65 -10.90 -13.71 -1.01
CA GLY A 65 -12.23 -14.06 -0.50
C GLY A 65 -12.99 -12.85 0.06
N ALA A 66 -12.31 -12.01 0.85
CA ALA A 66 -12.90 -10.78 1.37
C ALA A 66 -13.13 -9.75 0.26
N LEU A 67 -12.20 -9.64 -0.70
CA LEU A 67 -12.33 -8.76 -1.86
C LEU A 67 -13.58 -9.12 -2.67
N LYS A 68 -13.77 -10.40 -3.01
CA LYS A 68 -14.96 -10.87 -3.73
C LYS A 68 -16.25 -10.60 -2.94
N TYR A 69 -16.24 -10.84 -1.64
CA TYR A 69 -17.41 -10.57 -0.78
C TYR A 69 -17.83 -9.10 -0.82
N HIS A 70 -16.89 -8.17 -0.58
CA HIS A 70 -17.17 -6.73 -0.57
C HIS A 70 -17.35 -6.13 -1.98
N ALA A 71 -16.76 -6.73 -3.02
CA ALA A 71 -17.10 -6.39 -4.40
C ALA A 71 -18.57 -6.74 -4.71
N GLY A 72 -19.05 -7.87 -4.20
CA GLY A 72 -20.48 -8.20 -4.19
C GLY A 72 -21.31 -7.19 -3.41
N GLY A 73 -20.81 -6.73 -2.26
CA GLY A 73 -21.38 -5.64 -1.47
C GLY A 73 -21.50 -4.32 -2.21
N MET A 74 -20.47 -3.92 -2.98
CA MET A 74 -20.55 -2.74 -3.85
C MET A 74 -21.71 -2.88 -4.85
N LEU A 75 -21.85 -4.03 -5.52
CA LEU A 75 -22.97 -4.26 -6.44
C LEU A 75 -24.32 -4.17 -5.72
N ASN A 76 -24.44 -4.83 -4.56
CA ASN A 76 -25.67 -4.89 -3.76
C ASN A 76 -26.08 -3.51 -3.20
N THR A 77 -25.11 -2.62 -3.00
CA THR A 77 -25.33 -1.22 -2.57
C THR A 77 -25.53 -0.26 -3.74
N GLY A 78 -25.67 -0.76 -4.97
CA GLY A 78 -26.07 0.00 -6.15
C GLY A 78 -24.92 0.65 -6.91
N TRP A 79 -23.70 0.11 -6.85
CA TRP A 79 -22.63 0.47 -7.78
C TRP A 79 -22.78 -0.25 -9.12
N ALA A 80 -22.40 0.43 -10.20
CA ALA A 80 -22.29 -0.21 -11.50
C ALA A 80 -21.10 -1.21 -11.51
N PRO A 81 -21.19 -2.33 -12.25
CA PRO A 81 -20.08 -3.30 -12.37
C PRO A 81 -18.75 -2.66 -12.77
N LEU A 82 -18.78 -1.74 -13.73
CA LEU A 82 -17.59 -1.00 -14.17
C LEU A 82 -16.99 -0.11 -13.07
N ALA A 83 -17.77 0.33 -12.08
CA ALA A 83 -17.27 1.10 -10.94
C ALA A 83 -16.48 0.22 -9.97
N VAL A 84 -16.88 -1.04 -9.80
CA VAL A 84 -16.16 -2.04 -8.99
C VAL A 84 -14.81 -2.36 -9.63
N LEU A 85 -14.79 -2.59 -10.94
CA LEU A 85 -13.55 -2.77 -11.72
C LEU A 85 -12.68 -1.51 -11.68
N GLU A 86 -13.25 -0.32 -11.87
CA GLU A 86 -12.50 0.93 -11.78
C GLU A 86 -11.84 1.11 -10.39
N THR A 87 -12.50 0.68 -9.32
CA THR A 87 -11.94 0.71 -7.96
C THR A 87 -10.66 -0.14 -7.84
N ALA A 88 -10.66 -1.35 -8.40
CA ALA A 88 -9.46 -2.18 -8.45
C ALA A 88 -8.39 -1.60 -9.39
N PHE A 89 -8.81 -0.97 -10.50
CA PHE A 89 -7.90 -0.29 -11.42
C PHE A 89 -7.19 0.90 -10.78
N GLU A 90 -7.82 1.63 -9.85
CA GLU A 90 -7.13 2.71 -9.10
C GLU A 90 -5.85 2.21 -8.43
N THR A 91 -5.81 0.94 -7.98
CA THR A 91 -4.64 0.37 -7.30
C THR A 91 -3.41 0.30 -8.21
N LEU A 92 -3.57 0.31 -9.54
CA LEU A 92 -2.47 0.26 -10.51
C LEU A 92 -1.39 1.31 -10.20
N HIS A 93 -1.81 2.55 -9.95
CA HIS A 93 -0.89 3.67 -9.73
C HIS A 93 -0.16 3.60 -8.37
N TYR A 94 -0.73 2.90 -7.39
CA TYR A 94 -0.25 2.91 -6.00
C TYR A 94 0.37 1.58 -5.55
N ALA A 95 0.00 0.47 -6.19
CA ALA A 95 0.37 -0.88 -5.80
C ALA A 95 0.93 -1.71 -6.97
N GLY A 96 1.02 -1.12 -8.17
CA GLY A 96 1.59 -1.74 -9.36
C GLY A 96 0.63 -2.65 -10.13
N ILE A 97 1.11 -3.11 -11.28
CA ILE A 97 0.38 -3.96 -12.24
C ILE A 97 -0.04 -5.30 -11.62
N PRO A 98 0.82 -6.06 -10.90
CA PRO A 98 0.43 -7.38 -10.41
C PRO A 98 -0.77 -7.34 -9.46
N VAL A 99 -0.79 -6.37 -8.55
CA VAL A 99 -1.87 -6.18 -7.56
C VAL A 99 -3.17 -5.78 -8.26
N ALA A 100 -3.12 -4.77 -9.13
CA ALA A 100 -4.29 -4.32 -9.88
C ALA A 100 -4.86 -5.44 -10.77
N ASN A 101 -4.00 -6.17 -11.47
CA ASN A 101 -4.40 -7.27 -12.35
C ASN A 101 -5.05 -8.42 -11.55
N ALA A 102 -4.48 -8.80 -10.41
CA ALA A 102 -5.06 -9.84 -9.55
C ALA A 102 -6.48 -9.45 -9.08
N ALA A 103 -6.63 -8.25 -8.52
CA ALA A 103 -7.94 -7.75 -8.06
C ALA A 103 -8.97 -7.67 -9.20
N MET A 104 -8.55 -7.22 -10.38
CA MET A 104 -9.41 -7.15 -11.56
C MET A 104 -9.88 -8.54 -12.02
N ARG A 105 -9.01 -9.56 -11.99
CA ARG A 105 -9.40 -10.94 -12.30
C ARG A 105 -10.39 -11.50 -11.29
N ASP A 106 -10.22 -11.23 -10.00
CA ASP A 106 -11.13 -11.70 -8.96
C ASP A 106 -12.51 -11.06 -9.10
N ILE A 107 -12.57 -9.76 -9.37
CA ILE A 107 -13.83 -9.05 -9.63
C ILE A 107 -14.47 -9.55 -10.94
N ALA A 108 -13.68 -9.76 -12.01
CA ALA A 108 -14.21 -10.32 -13.24
C ALA A 108 -14.77 -11.75 -13.06
N ALA A 109 -14.14 -12.56 -12.20
CA ALA A 109 -14.67 -13.87 -11.84
C ALA A 109 -16.01 -13.74 -11.11
N LEU A 110 -16.12 -12.85 -10.11
CA LEU A 110 -17.37 -12.57 -9.42
C LEU A 110 -18.48 -12.10 -10.39
N LEU A 111 -18.16 -11.21 -11.32
CA LEU A 111 -19.15 -10.71 -12.30
C LEU A 111 -19.66 -11.85 -13.20
N ARG A 112 -18.77 -12.75 -13.63
CA ARG A 112 -19.14 -13.97 -14.39
C ARG A 112 -19.98 -14.93 -13.54
N GLU A 113 -19.61 -15.14 -12.28
CA GLU A 113 -20.38 -15.96 -11.33
C GLU A 113 -21.81 -15.43 -11.10
N ARG A 114 -22.02 -14.12 -11.31
CA ARG A 114 -23.34 -13.45 -11.22
C ARG A 114 -24.02 -13.22 -12.57
N ASP A 115 -23.53 -13.81 -13.65
CA ASP A 115 -24.05 -13.62 -15.02
C ASP A 115 -24.14 -12.15 -15.47
N ILE A 116 -23.21 -11.31 -14.99
CA ILE A 116 -23.12 -9.88 -15.36
C ILE A 116 -22.14 -9.71 -16.52
N ASP A 117 -22.68 -9.44 -17.71
CA ASP A 117 -21.89 -9.06 -18.87
C ASP A 117 -21.54 -7.56 -18.83
N ILE A 118 -20.25 -7.26 -19.01
CA ILE A 118 -19.70 -5.89 -19.03
C ILE A 118 -19.26 -5.47 -20.43
N GLY A 119 -19.38 -6.34 -21.44
CA GLY A 119 -19.11 -6.04 -22.86
C GLY A 119 -17.66 -5.66 -23.16
N HIS A 120 -16.71 -5.93 -22.26
CA HIS A 120 -15.29 -5.57 -22.38
C HIS A 120 -14.41 -6.74 -21.92
N ASP A 121 -13.26 -6.91 -22.57
CA ASP A 121 -12.21 -7.80 -22.08
C ASP A 121 -11.52 -7.16 -20.87
N VAL A 122 -11.44 -7.91 -19.76
CA VAL A 122 -10.83 -7.44 -18.51
C VAL A 122 -9.31 -7.65 -18.51
N ASP A 123 -8.76 -8.33 -19.53
CA ASP A 123 -7.33 -8.55 -19.69
C ASP A 123 -6.57 -7.29 -20.17
N LEU A 124 -6.80 -6.16 -19.49
CA LEU A 124 -6.15 -4.86 -19.72
C LEU A 124 -4.64 -4.90 -19.50
N PHE A 125 -4.12 -5.96 -18.86
CA PHE A 125 -2.73 -6.11 -18.46
C PHE A 125 -1.98 -7.22 -19.21
N LYS A 126 -2.59 -7.80 -20.25
CA LYS A 126 -1.95 -8.81 -21.12
C LYS A 126 -0.65 -8.30 -21.74
N ASP A 127 -0.63 -7.01 -22.07
CA ASP A 127 0.53 -6.30 -22.57
C ASP A 127 1.11 -5.42 -21.46
N SER A 128 2.21 -5.89 -20.86
CA SER A 128 2.88 -5.20 -19.76
C SER A 128 3.45 -3.84 -20.20
N GLU A 129 3.84 -3.68 -21.46
CA GLU A 129 4.33 -2.40 -22.00
C GLU A 129 3.19 -1.37 -22.10
N ALA A 130 2.00 -1.80 -22.53
CA ALA A 130 0.82 -0.93 -22.57
C ALA A 130 0.36 -0.50 -21.16
N ALA A 131 0.49 -1.39 -20.17
CA ALA A 131 0.20 -1.08 -18.77
C ALA A 131 1.22 -0.09 -18.17
N ILE A 132 2.51 -0.23 -18.51
CA ILE A 132 3.56 0.73 -18.14
C ILE A 132 3.31 2.10 -18.80
N ALA A 133 2.94 2.11 -20.09
CA ALA A 133 2.56 3.34 -20.78
C ALA A 133 1.36 4.02 -20.11
N THR A 134 0.40 3.24 -19.60
CA THR A 134 -0.75 3.77 -18.83
C THR A 134 -0.32 4.44 -17.53
N LEU A 135 0.63 3.86 -16.80
CA LEU A 135 1.23 4.44 -15.59
C LEU A 135 1.97 5.76 -15.87
N LEU A 136 2.72 5.82 -16.98
CA LEU A 136 3.63 6.93 -17.27
C LEU A 136 3.00 8.08 -18.06
N GLN A 137 2.00 7.82 -18.90
CA GLN A 137 1.52 8.81 -19.88
C GLN A 137 0.25 9.57 -19.47
N HIS A 138 -0.35 9.27 -18.31
CA HIS A 138 -1.60 9.91 -17.85
C HIS A 138 -2.72 9.92 -18.94
N ARG A 139 -2.76 8.96 -19.86
CA ARG A 139 -3.73 8.93 -20.99
C ARG A 139 -4.84 7.90 -20.80
N LYS A 140 -6.04 8.26 -21.32
CA LYS A 140 -7.37 7.61 -21.27
C LYS A 140 -7.51 6.45 -20.27
N ARG A 141 -8.17 6.74 -19.15
CA ARG A 141 -8.68 5.71 -18.24
C ARG A 141 -9.60 4.75 -18.99
N PRO A 142 -9.45 3.42 -18.81
CA PRO A 142 -10.31 2.45 -19.47
C PRO A 142 -11.75 2.51 -18.93
N PHE A 143 -11.92 3.07 -17.74
CA PHE A 143 -13.20 3.23 -17.07
C PHE A 143 -13.46 4.69 -16.72
N ASN A 144 -14.75 5.06 -16.74
CA ASN A 144 -15.23 6.36 -16.26
C ASN A 144 -16.56 6.23 -15.49
N ALA A 145 -16.67 5.16 -14.71
CA ALA A 145 -17.85 4.81 -13.92
C ALA A 145 -17.84 5.47 -12.53
N LEU A 146 -16.66 5.69 -11.93
CA LEU A 146 -16.51 6.48 -10.71
C LEU A 146 -16.48 7.98 -11.02
N THR A 147 -17.14 8.79 -10.20
CA THR A 147 -16.98 10.24 -10.22
C THR A 147 -15.60 10.64 -9.70
N GLN A 148 -15.15 11.85 -10.02
CA GLN A 148 -13.88 12.37 -9.50
C GLN A 148 -13.85 12.44 -7.96
N LYS A 149 -15.01 12.66 -7.31
CA LYS A 149 -15.15 12.66 -5.85
C LYS A 149 -14.92 11.27 -5.26
N GLU A 150 -15.50 10.24 -5.88
CA GLU A 150 -15.39 8.84 -5.44
C GLU A 150 -13.99 8.28 -5.68
N ARG A 151 -13.37 8.58 -6.82
CA ARG A 151 -11.96 8.20 -7.08
C ARG A 151 -11.00 8.73 -6.03
N ARG A 152 -11.21 9.96 -5.57
CA ARG A 152 -10.36 10.56 -4.52
C ARG A 152 -10.52 9.81 -3.19
N LEU A 153 -11.74 9.37 -2.86
CA LEU A 153 -12.01 8.56 -1.68
C LEU A 153 -11.33 7.19 -1.78
N ALA A 154 -11.47 6.51 -2.92
CA ALA A 154 -10.80 5.23 -3.17
C ALA A 154 -9.27 5.38 -3.09
N ALA A 155 -8.70 6.39 -3.76
CA ALA A 155 -7.27 6.68 -3.70
C ALA A 155 -6.77 6.95 -2.27
N LEU A 156 -7.52 7.69 -1.46
CA LEU A 156 -7.17 7.90 -0.06
C LEU A 156 -7.09 6.58 0.71
N ALA A 157 -8.08 5.70 0.54
CA ALA A 157 -8.10 4.38 1.18
C ALA A 157 -6.89 3.52 0.77
N ILE A 158 -6.57 3.51 -0.53
CA ILE A 158 -5.42 2.79 -1.10
C ILE A 158 -4.10 3.30 -0.50
N VAL A 159 -3.93 4.63 -0.45
CA VAL A 159 -2.69 5.25 0.05
C VAL A 159 -2.48 4.99 1.54
N ILE A 160 -3.55 5.04 2.33
CA ILE A 160 -3.49 4.68 3.75
C ILE A 160 -3.10 3.21 3.92
N ALA A 161 -3.69 2.31 3.12
CA ALA A 161 -3.45 0.88 3.20
C ALA A 161 -2.03 0.46 2.75
N ARG A 162 -1.48 1.08 1.70
CA ARG A 162 -0.15 0.70 1.17
C ARG A 162 0.99 1.24 2.00
N GLU A 163 1.01 2.55 2.20
CA GLU A 163 2.28 3.20 2.50
C GLU A 163 2.29 3.91 3.85
N ASN A 164 1.14 4.21 4.46
CA ASN A 164 1.04 5.03 5.68
C ASN A 164 2.03 6.23 5.65
N ARG A 165 2.23 6.80 4.45
CA ARG A 165 3.22 7.84 4.23
C ARG A 165 2.61 9.17 4.48
N HIS A 166 3.26 9.95 5.35
CA HIS A 166 2.64 11.13 5.88
C HIS A 166 2.32 12.18 4.81
N ASP A 167 3.22 12.36 3.84
CA ASP A 167 3.04 13.35 2.79
C ASP A 167 1.98 12.95 1.76
N ALA A 168 1.97 11.69 1.33
CA ALA A 168 0.97 11.19 0.39
C ALA A 168 -0.44 11.24 1.01
N VAL A 169 -0.59 10.77 2.25
CA VAL A 169 -1.86 10.86 2.99
C VAL A 169 -2.32 12.31 3.07
N ARG A 170 -1.42 13.25 3.41
CA ARG A 170 -1.73 14.69 3.50
C ARG A 170 -2.29 15.24 2.18
N VAL A 171 -1.69 14.87 1.05
CA VAL A 171 -2.16 15.27 -0.28
C VAL A 171 -3.55 14.71 -0.59
N HIS A 172 -3.77 13.42 -0.32
CA HIS A 172 -5.04 12.76 -0.65
C HIS A 172 -6.21 13.19 0.26
N VAL A 173 -5.96 13.49 1.54
CA VAL A 173 -6.97 14.06 2.44
C VAL A 173 -7.38 15.46 1.96
N ASN A 174 -6.41 16.33 1.62
CA ASN A 174 -6.72 17.64 1.04
C ASN A 174 -7.52 17.53 -0.26
N ALA A 175 -7.14 16.61 -1.14
CA ALA A 175 -7.87 16.36 -2.37
C ALA A 175 -9.32 15.94 -2.08
N CYS A 176 -9.56 15.10 -1.07
CA CYS A 176 -10.91 14.70 -0.67
C CYS A 176 -11.72 15.88 -0.14
N LEU A 177 -11.16 16.72 0.74
CA LEU A 177 -11.82 17.92 1.26
C LEU A 177 -12.21 18.88 0.14
N HIS A 178 -11.30 19.15 -0.79
CA HIS A 178 -11.59 19.99 -1.97
C HIS A 178 -12.63 19.37 -2.92
N ALA A 179 -12.82 18.06 -2.90
CA ALA A 179 -13.90 17.38 -3.63
C ALA A 179 -15.24 17.39 -2.89
N GLY A 180 -15.29 18.01 -1.70
CA GLY A 180 -16.50 18.11 -0.89
C GLY A 180 -16.78 16.91 -0.01
N TRP A 181 -15.77 16.10 0.34
CA TRP A 181 -15.87 15.17 1.47
C TRP A 181 -15.73 15.94 2.78
N THR A 182 -16.56 15.61 3.76
CA THR A 182 -16.56 16.28 5.06
C THR A 182 -15.52 15.67 6.02
N ARG A 183 -15.12 16.44 7.06
CA ARG A 183 -14.29 15.92 8.16
C ARG A 183 -14.90 14.66 8.79
N GLY A 184 -16.24 14.63 8.94
CA GLY A 184 -16.99 13.49 9.48
C GLY A 184 -16.87 12.25 8.61
N GLU A 185 -17.14 12.37 7.30
CA GLU A 185 -17.02 11.25 6.36
C GLU A 185 -15.59 10.70 6.31
N LEU A 186 -14.57 11.56 6.28
CA LEU A 186 -13.17 11.13 6.28
C LEU A 186 -12.73 10.52 7.61
N THR A 187 -13.34 10.92 8.73
CA THR A 187 -13.13 10.25 10.02
C THR A 187 -13.68 8.83 9.98
N GLU A 188 -14.86 8.62 9.36
CA GLU A 188 -15.41 7.27 9.19
C GLU A 188 -14.56 6.39 8.28
N VAL A 189 -13.84 6.95 7.31
CA VAL A 189 -12.84 6.20 6.54
C VAL A 189 -11.75 5.67 7.47
N LEU A 190 -11.17 6.51 8.34
CA LEU A 190 -10.15 6.05 9.30
C LEU A 190 -10.69 4.96 10.22
N ILE A 191 -11.90 5.14 10.76
CA ILE A 191 -12.56 4.15 11.60
C ILE A 191 -12.77 2.84 10.84
N GLN A 192 -13.30 2.90 9.61
CA GLN A 192 -13.50 1.73 8.73
C GLN A 192 -12.18 0.95 8.56
N LEU A 193 -11.09 1.65 8.26
CA LEU A 193 -9.81 1.02 7.98
C LEU A 193 -9.18 0.33 9.20
N THR A 194 -9.60 0.64 10.44
CA THR A 194 -9.16 -0.10 11.62
C THR A 194 -9.52 -1.59 11.54
N GLY A 195 -10.64 -1.92 10.91
CA GLY A 195 -11.09 -3.31 10.72
C GLY A 195 -10.36 -4.08 9.62
N TYR A 196 -9.63 -3.39 8.74
CA TYR A 196 -8.97 -4.01 7.58
C TYR A 196 -7.44 -3.98 7.68
N ILE A 197 -6.85 -2.87 8.13
CA ILE A 197 -5.39 -2.72 8.23
C ILE A 197 -4.91 -2.55 9.68
N GLY A 198 -5.83 -2.52 10.65
CA GLY A 198 -5.52 -2.53 12.07
C GLY A 198 -5.16 -1.16 12.66
N TRP A 199 -5.31 -1.07 13.99
CA TRP A 199 -4.98 0.11 14.78
C TRP A 199 -3.54 0.64 14.60
N PRO A 200 -2.49 -0.21 14.55
CA PRO A 200 -1.11 0.29 14.46
C PRO A 200 -0.84 1.16 13.22
N LEU A 201 -1.55 0.92 12.12
CA LEU A 201 -1.42 1.72 10.90
C LEU A 201 -2.32 2.96 10.93
N ILE A 202 -3.50 2.90 11.55
CA ILE A 202 -4.44 4.03 11.57
C ILE A 202 -4.11 5.10 12.61
N LEU A 203 -3.56 4.71 13.78
CA LEU A 203 -3.28 5.68 14.84
C LEU A 203 -2.29 6.78 14.43
N PRO A 204 -1.16 6.49 13.77
CA PRO A 204 -0.28 7.54 13.25
C PRO A 204 -0.96 8.42 12.19
N VAL A 205 -1.77 7.82 11.31
CA VAL A 205 -2.52 8.53 10.26
C VAL A 205 -3.45 9.59 10.85
N SER A 206 -4.12 9.28 11.96
CA SER A 206 -5.10 10.18 12.57
C SER A 206 -4.52 11.57 12.90
N ARG A 207 -3.26 11.64 13.34
CA ARG A 207 -2.58 12.91 13.62
C ARG A 207 -2.38 13.74 12.37
N ILE A 208 -2.04 13.10 11.25
CA ILE A 208 -1.84 13.74 9.95
C ILE A 208 -3.16 14.32 9.44
N VAL A 209 -4.24 13.55 9.58
CA VAL A 209 -5.57 13.98 9.17
C VAL A 209 -6.04 15.17 10.01
N LEU A 210 -5.78 15.17 11.32
CA LEU A 210 -6.04 16.31 12.19
C LEU A 210 -5.27 17.56 11.73
N ASP A 211 -3.97 17.44 11.47
CA ASP A 211 -3.15 18.56 10.96
C ASP A 211 -3.74 19.14 9.65
N VAL A 212 -4.14 18.26 8.72
CA VAL A 212 -4.76 18.67 7.45
C VAL A 212 -6.06 19.39 7.70
N PHE A 213 -6.91 18.85 8.57
CA PHE A 213 -8.19 19.45 8.86
C PHE A 213 -8.06 20.85 9.46
N ASP A 214 -7.13 21.03 10.40
CA ASP A 214 -6.89 22.32 11.05
C ASP A 214 -6.34 23.34 10.04
N THR A 215 -5.39 22.91 9.20
CA THR A 215 -4.84 23.74 8.11
C THR A 215 -5.94 24.14 7.12
N PHE A 216 -6.79 23.20 6.71
CA PHE A 216 -7.87 23.44 5.76
C PHE A 216 -8.94 24.39 6.32
N SER A 217 -9.28 24.26 7.61
CA SER A 217 -10.18 25.17 8.32
C SER A 217 -9.66 26.60 8.36
N VAL A 218 -8.37 26.78 8.69
CA VAL A 218 -7.72 28.11 8.72
C VAL A 218 -7.75 28.78 7.35
N LEU A 219 -7.47 28.04 6.27
CA LEU A 219 -7.42 28.59 4.91
C LEU A 219 -8.81 28.93 4.33
N ASN A 220 -9.87 28.25 4.77
CA ASN A 220 -11.21 28.37 4.17
C ASN A 220 -12.26 29.04 5.09
N GLY A 221 -11.84 29.67 6.19
CA GLY A 221 -12.68 30.61 6.96
C GLY A 221 -13.84 30.00 7.75
N ALA A 222 -13.82 28.70 8.03
CA ALA A 222 -14.82 28.07 8.89
C ALA A 222 -14.33 28.05 10.35
N GLN A 223 -15.01 28.79 11.24
CA GLN A 223 -14.90 28.54 12.67
C GLN A 223 -15.74 27.32 13.05
N ASP A 224 -15.15 26.33 13.72
CA ASP A 224 -15.79 25.78 14.91
C ASP A 224 -14.76 25.17 15.87
N GLY A 225 -15.12 25.19 17.15
CA GLY A 225 -14.27 24.86 18.29
C GLY A 225 -13.97 23.38 18.42
N SER A 226 -12.70 23.10 18.72
CA SER A 226 -12.30 21.87 19.39
C SER A 226 -11.27 22.18 20.46
N ALA A 227 -11.55 21.68 21.66
CA ALA A 227 -10.73 21.82 22.84
C ALA A 227 -9.32 21.23 22.64
N LYS A 228 -8.33 21.88 23.25
CA LYS A 228 -6.93 21.42 23.30
C LYS A 228 -6.86 20.11 24.08
N ILE A 229 -6.25 19.09 23.48
CA ILE A 229 -5.82 17.87 24.19
C ILE A 229 -4.29 17.92 24.26
N GLN A 230 -3.76 17.96 25.49
CA GLN A 230 -2.33 17.83 25.76
C GLN A 230 -1.91 16.37 25.60
N ALA A 231 -0.82 16.14 24.88
CA ALA A 231 -0.15 14.85 24.80
C ALA A 231 0.72 14.63 26.05
N ASN A 232 0.64 13.44 26.65
CA ASN A 232 1.66 12.91 27.54
C ASN A 232 2.45 11.83 26.80
N GLU A 233 3.78 11.87 26.91
CA GLU A 233 4.65 10.73 26.63
C GLU A 233 4.62 9.73 27.79
N PRO A 234 4.92 8.45 27.50
CA PRO A 234 6.08 7.91 28.20
C PRO A 234 7.01 7.06 27.31
N ALA A 235 8.30 7.21 27.62
CA ALA A 235 9.36 6.28 27.31
C ALA A 235 9.17 4.96 28.07
N GLU A 236 9.51 3.83 27.44
CA GLU A 236 10.60 2.96 27.88
C GLU A 236 10.83 1.80 26.90
N ARG A 237 12.10 1.46 26.73
CA ARG A 237 12.62 0.32 25.98
C ARG A 237 12.75 -0.84 26.96
N HIS A 238 12.63 -2.08 26.50
CA HIS A 238 13.49 -3.19 26.93
C HIS A 238 13.46 -4.36 25.94
N ALA A 239 14.60 -5.02 25.85
CA ALA A 239 14.98 -5.98 24.85
C ALA A 239 14.45 -7.40 25.15
N LEU A 240 13.99 -8.07 24.10
CA LEU A 240 13.89 -9.54 24.04
C LEU A 240 14.59 -10.00 22.77
N GLN A 241 15.88 -10.32 22.91
CA GLN A 241 16.59 -11.06 21.88
C GLN A 241 16.32 -12.55 22.14
N ARG A 242 15.35 -13.11 21.41
CA ARG A 242 15.16 -14.56 21.29
C ARG A 242 15.76 -15.00 19.96
N ASP A 243 16.40 -16.17 19.96
CA ASP A 243 17.02 -16.79 18.78
C ASP A 243 16.09 -16.74 17.56
N LEU A 244 16.49 -15.95 16.56
CA LEU A 244 15.71 -15.57 15.38
C LEU A 244 15.76 -16.61 14.25
N CYS A 245 16.23 -17.84 14.51
CA CYS A 245 16.23 -18.87 13.48
C CYS A 245 14.96 -19.72 13.62
N PRO A 246 13.99 -19.65 12.67
CA PRO A 246 12.90 -20.62 12.65
C PRO A 246 13.51 -22.02 12.49
N PRO A 247 13.08 -23.02 13.28
CA PRO A 247 13.45 -24.40 12.99
C PRO A 247 12.95 -24.72 11.56
N ASP A 248 13.84 -25.29 10.75
CA ASP A 248 13.62 -25.74 9.35
C ASP A 248 13.77 -24.73 8.19
N ALA A 249 14.25 -23.50 8.40
CA ALA A 249 14.50 -22.57 7.27
C ALA A 249 15.53 -23.10 6.24
N ALA A 250 16.45 -23.98 6.66
CA ALA A 250 17.46 -24.60 5.79
C ALA A 250 16.91 -25.80 4.97
N ALA A 251 15.79 -26.41 5.38
CA ALA A 251 15.26 -27.61 4.73
C ALA A 251 14.65 -27.32 3.35
N GLY A 252 14.23 -26.07 3.09
CA GLY A 252 13.63 -25.65 1.82
C GLY A 252 14.61 -25.58 0.64
N PHE A 253 15.91 -25.71 0.87
CA PHE A 253 16.95 -25.62 -0.17
C PHE A 253 17.58 -26.97 -0.53
N ALA A 254 17.15 -28.06 0.12
CA ALA A 254 17.80 -29.37 0.03
C ALA A 254 17.65 -30.07 -1.34
N ASP A 255 16.71 -29.62 -2.18
CA ASP A 255 16.39 -30.22 -3.49
C ASP A 255 16.58 -29.25 -4.66
N MET A 256 17.63 -28.40 -4.57
CA MET A 256 17.88 -27.35 -5.57
C MET A 256 19.10 -27.66 -6.46
N SER A 257 19.01 -27.24 -7.73
CA SER A 257 20.10 -27.35 -8.71
C SER A 257 21.42 -26.77 -8.19
N SER A 258 22.55 -27.36 -8.59
CA SER A 258 23.90 -26.93 -8.20
C SER A 258 24.20 -25.45 -8.50
N ALA A 259 23.50 -24.84 -9.46
CA ALA A 259 23.61 -23.41 -9.74
C ALA A 259 23.01 -22.53 -8.63
N ILE A 260 21.95 -23.02 -7.97
CA ILE A 260 21.25 -22.31 -6.90
C ILE A 260 22.01 -22.46 -5.57
N ALA A 261 22.55 -23.65 -5.29
CA ALA A 261 23.47 -23.86 -4.18
C ALA A 261 24.67 -22.90 -4.23
N ARG A 262 25.32 -22.77 -5.41
CA ARG A 262 26.38 -21.77 -5.64
C ARG A 262 25.91 -20.32 -5.47
N GLY A 263 24.63 -20.03 -5.67
CA GLY A 263 24.06 -18.70 -5.41
C GLY A 263 23.94 -18.42 -3.90
N ILE A 264 23.49 -19.42 -3.14
CA ILE A 264 23.37 -19.36 -1.68
C ILE A 264 24.74 -19.22 -1.02
N ASP A 265 25.71 -20.03 -1.44
CA ASP A 265 27.09 -19.97 -0.93
C ASP A 265 27.71 -18.59 -1.19
N ARG A 266 27.43 -17.97 -2.35
CA ARG A 266 27.88 -16.61 -2.67
C ARG A 266 27.27 -15.55 -1.75
N LEU A 267 25.98 -15.67 -1.41
CA LEU A 267 25.33 -14.78 -0.45
C LEU A 267 25.97 -14.91 0.94
N ALA A 268 26.35 -16.13 1.34
CA ALA A 268 27.09 -16.37 2.57
C ALA A 268 28.52 -15.80 2.53
N SER A 269 29.23 -15.91 1.40
CA SER A 269 30.55 -15.31 1.20
C SER A 269 30.53 -13.77 1.20
N ALA A 270 29.46 -13.15 0.71
CA ALA A 270 29.26 -11.71 0.77
C ALA A 270 29.18 -11.20 2.22
N ALA A 271 28.57 -11.98 3.13
CA ALA A 271 28.53 -11.67 4.56
C ALA A 271 29.92 -11.74 5.23
N SER A 272 30.89 -12.43 4.62
CA SER A 272 32.29 -12.50 5.07
C SER A 272 33.23 -11.49 4.41
N GLY A 273 32.75 -10.64 3.49
CA GLY A 273 33.52 -9.54 2.90
C GLY A 273 34.45 -9.90 1.73
N ASP A 274 34.36 -11.11 1.16
CA ASP A 274 35.27 -11.63 0.12
C ASP A 274 34.62 -11.68 -1.28
N GLU A 275 33.68 -10.75 -1.55
CA GLU A 275 32.84 -10.74 -2.77
C GLU A 275 33.47 -9.89 -3.91
N PRO A 276 33.48 -10.37 -5.16
CA PRO A 276 33.89 -9.55 -6.31
C PRO A 276 33.03 -8.29 -6.48
N VAL A 277 33.64 -7.16 -6.85
CA VAL A 277 32.98 -5.84 -6.95
C VAL A 277 31.75 -5.83 -7.87
N GLU A 278 31.79 -6.54 -9.01
CA GLU A 278 30.63 -6.64 -9.92
C GLU A 278 29.44 -7.35 -9.28
N HIS A 279 29.69 -8.37 -8.46
CA HIS A 279 28.65 -9.08 -7.72
C HIS A 279 28.08 -8.20 -6.60
N ALA A 280 28.94 -7.47 -5.89
CA ALA A 280 28.51 -6.50 -4.88
C ALA A 280 27.61 -5.42 -5.51
N LYS A 281 28.01 -4.82 -6.63
CA LYS A 281 27.21 -3.84 -7.37
C LYS A 281 25.82 -4.39 -7.73
N ALA A 282 25.76 -5.57 -8.36
CA ALA A 282 24.49 -6.20 -8.75
C ALA A 282 23.58 -6.50 -7.54
N ARG A 283 24.17 -6.97 -6.44
CA ARG A 283 23.47 -7.21 -5.18
C ARG A 283 22.86 -5.94 -4.61
N HIS A 284 23.62 -4.84 -4.57
CA HIS A 284 23.12 -3.56 -4.05
C HIS A 284 22.02 -2.96 -4.95
N LEU A 285 22.15 -3.02 -6.29
CA LEU A 285 21.08 -2.60 -7.21
C LEU A 285 19.80 -3.45 -7.03
N THR A 286 19.95 -4.75 -6.80
CA THR A 286 18.83 -5.65 -6.51
C THR A 286 18.16 -5.29 -5.20
N ALA A 287 18.94 -5.02 -4.14
CA ALA A 287 18.42 -4.62 -2.85
C ALA A 287 17.69 -3.27 -2.92
N ILE A 288 18.19 -2.32 -3.71
CA ILE A 288 17.51 -1.04 -3.98
C ILE A 288 16.13 -1.26 -4.61
N ALA A 289 16.04 -2.12 -5.63
CA ALA A 289 14.77 -2.48 -6.25
C ALA A 289 13.81 -3.17 -5.26
N CYS A 290 14.30 -4.13 -4.48
CA CYS A 290 13.51 -4.83 -3.46
C CYS A 290 12.99 -3.88 -2.37
N LEU A 291 13.84 -3.02 -1.82
CA LEU A 291 13.45 -2.05 -0.80
C LEU A 291 12.51 -0.98 -1.38
N THR A 292 12.62 -0.66 -2.67
CA THR A 292 11.64 0.18 -3.36
C THR A 292 10.27 -0.51 -3.41
N CYS A 293 10.21 -1.80 -3.74
CA CYS A 293 8.95 -2.55 -3.77
C CYS A 293 8.30 -2.73 -2.38
N VAL A 294 9.11 -2.90 -1.33
CA VAL A 294 8.61 -3.10 0.04
C VAL A 294 8.26 -1.78 0.71
N ALA A 295 9.08 -0.74 0.50
CA ALA A 295 8.76 0.66 0.74
C ALA A 295 8.29 1.04 2.17
N ARG A 296 8.69 0.29 3.21
CA ARG A 296 8.29 0.57 4.60
C ARG A 296 9.10 1.73 5.17
N ASN A 297 8.55 2.38 6.19
CA ASN A 297 9.26 3.43 6.94
C ASN A 297 10.60 2.94 7.52
N ALA A 298 10.69 1.66 7.89
CA ALA A 298 11.93 1.03 8.39
C ALA A 298 13.00 0.82 7.32
N ASP A 299 12.66 0.96 6.03
CA ASP A 299 13.54 0.64 4.90
C ASP A 299 14.31 1.87 4.39
N ALA A 300 14.06 3.08 4.92
CA ALA A 300 14.72 4.31 4.47
C ALA A 300 16.24 4.27 4.68
N ASP A 301 16.70 3.92 5.89
CA ASP A 301 18.13 3.84 6.19
C ASP A 301 18.81 2.67 5.45
N PRO A 302 18.24 1.45 5.41
CA PRO A 302 18.76 0.37 4.56
C PRO A 302 18.85 0.75 3.08
N LEU A 303 17.86 1.48 2.55
CA LEU A 303 17.87 1.93 1.16
C LEU A 303 19.00 2.92 0.91
N ALA A 304 19.16 3.92 1.77
CA ALA A 304 20.26 4.89 1.67
C ALA A 304 21.63 4.21 1.77
N MET A 305 21.78 3.22 2.66
CA MET A 305 22.99 2.42 2.80
C MET A 305 23.32 1.67 1.50
N HIS A 306 22.35 0.94 0.92
CA HIS A 306 22.59 0.24 -0.34
C HIS A 306 22.85 1.16 -1.53
N ILE A 307 22.27 2.36 -1.54
CA ILE A 307 22.61 3.40 -2.53
C ILE A 307 24.06 3.84 -2.40
N GLY A 308 24.54 4.06 -1.16
CA GLY A 308 25.93 4.38 -0.87
C GLY A 308 26.89 3.27 -1.29
N ASP A 309 26.61 2.03 -0.91
CA ASP A 309 27.46 0.87 -1.21
C ASP A 309 27.46 0.51 -2.70
N ALA A 310 26.33 0.68 -3.40
CA ALA A 310 26.26 0.54 -4.85
C ALA A 310 27.23 1.52 -5.52
N ARG A 311 27.27 2.78 -5.07
CA ARG A 311 28.21 3.78 -5.60
C ARG A 311 29.66 3.42 -5.31
N GLN A 312 29.97 2.96 -4.10
CA GLN A 312 31.32 2.49 -3.76
C GLN A 312 31.75 1.29 -4.61
N SER A 313 30.79 0.46 -5.02
CA SER A 313 30.98 -0.66 -5.94
C SER A 313 30.97 -0.26 -7.42
N GLY A 314 30.99 1.04 -7.74
CA GLY A 314 31.07 1.55 -9.12
C GLY A 314 29.72 1.66 -9.85
N ALA A 315 28.59 1.67 -9.15
CA ALA A 315 27.31 2.02 -9.76
C ALA A 315 27.21 3.53 -10.01
N SER A 316 26.81 3.89 -11.22
CA SER A 316 26.50 5.25 -11.61
C SER A 316 25.13 5.69 -11.06
N ARG A 317 24.91 7.01 -10.96
CA ARG A 317 23.59 7.56 -10.58
C ARG A 317 22.46 7.07 -11.52
N PRO A 318 22.64 7.05 -12.85
CA PRO A 318 21.64 6.48 -13.76
C PRO A 318 21.30 5.02 -13.46
N GLU A 319 22.28 4.16 -13.19
CA GLU A 319 22.00 2.74 -12.88
C GLU A 319 21.17 2.57 -11.59
N ILE A 320 21.41 3.42 -10.59
CA ILE A 320 20.61 3.43 -9.35
C ILE A 320 19.19 3.93 -9.63
N VAL A 321 19.06 4.98 -10.43
CA VAL A 321 17.75 5.51 -10.85
C VAL A 321 16.99 4.48 -11.67
N ASP A 322 17.66 3.75 -12.57
CA ASP A 322 17.07 2.69 -13.39
C ASP A 322 16.61 1.51 -12.54
N ALA A 323 17.35 1.13 -11.49
CA ALA A 323 16.90 0.10 -10.54
C ALA A 323 15.61 0.52 -9.80
N ILE A 324 15.52 1.80 -9.41
CA ILE A 324 14.34 2.36 -8.73
C ILE A 324 13.15 2.46 -9.70
N ILE A 325 13.34 3.07 -10.88
CA ILE A 325 12.29 3.26 -11.89
C ILE A 325 11.84 1.91 -12.47
N GLY A 326 12.75 0.97 -12.67
CA GLY A 326 12.45 -0.38 -13.12
C GLY A 326 11.54 -1.15 -12.15
N SER A 327 11.45 -0.71 -10.88
CA SER A 327 10.53 -1.26 -9.89
C SER A 327 9.10 -0.70 -10.01
N LEU A 328 8.87 0.38 -10.77
CA LEU A 328 7.57 1.04 -10.94
C LEU A 328 6.41 0.09 -11.30
N PRO A 329 6.57 -0.86 -12.24
CA PRO A 329 5.49 -1.78 -12.61
C PRO A 329 5.01 -2.64 -11.44
N HIS A 330 5.85 -2.84 -10.42
CA HIS A 330 5.59 -3.72 -9.29
C HIS A 330 5.28 -2.95 -8.00
N ALA A 331 5.96 -1.82 -7.78
CA ALA A 331 5.88 -1.05 -6.55
C ALA A 331 4.76 0.00 -6.59
N GLY A 332 4.42 0.51 -7.78
CA GLY A 332 3.58 1.70 -7.93
C GLY A 332 4.38 3.00 -7.80
N MET A 333 3.73 4.13 -8.11
CA MET A 333 4.38 5.43 -8.27
C MET A 333 4.87 6.01 -6.94
N LEU A 334 4.10 5.88 -5.86
CA LEU A 334 4.47 6.50 -4.58
C LEU A 334 5.74 5.85 -4.02
N ALA A 335 5.82 4.53 -4.00
CA ALA A 335 7.00 3.76 -3.63
C ALA A 335 8.25 4.23 -4.37
N VAL A 336 8.16 4.37 -5.69
CA VAL A 336 9.23 4.88 -6.56
C VAL A 336 9.60 6.33 -6.23
N GLN A 337 8.62 7.23 -6.06
CA GLN A 337 8.88 8.63 -5.72
C GLN A 337 9.65 8.79 -4.41
N TRP A 338 9.29 8.00 -3.39
CA TRP A 338 10.01 7.97 -2.13
C TRP A 338 11.45 7.46 -2.31
N ALA A 339 11.64 6.36 -3.02
CA ALA A 339 12.98 5.82 -3.24
C ALA A 339 13.86 6.82 -4.01
N LEU A 340 13.29 7.51 -5.00
CA LEU A 340 13.97 8.61 -5.70
C LEU A 340 14.30 9.78 -4.77
N ALA A 341 13.43 10.12 -3.82
CA ALA A 341 13.71 11.16 -2.83
C ALA A 341 14.89 10.77 -1.91
N VAL A 342 14.93 9.51 -1.44
CA VAL A 342 16.05 8.97 -0.65
C VAL A 342 17.35 8.98 -1.47
N ALA A 343 17.29 8.57 -2.73
CA ALA A 343 18.44 8.62 -3.64
C ALA A 343 18.94 10.05 -3.87
N ASN A 344 18.03 11.00 -4.10
CA ASN A 344 18.38 12.41 -4.29
C ASN A 344 19.09 13.01 -3.07
N GLN A 345 18.62 12.69 -1.86
CA GLN A 345 19.29 13.10 -0.62
C GLN A 345 20.68 12.47 -0.49
N SER A 346 20.81 11.18 -0.79
CA SER A 346 22.08 10.45 -0.75
C SER A 346 23.10 11.00 -1.76
N PHE A 347 22.64 11.39 -2.94
CA PHE A 347 23.47 12.01 -3.98
C PHE A 347 23.97 13.39 -3.57
N ALA A 348 23.13 14.21 -2.94
CA ALA A 348 23.50 15.54 -2.48
C ALA A 348 24.53 15.49 -1.34
N SER A 349 24.38 14.58 -0.38
CA SER A 349 25.33 14.42 0.73
C SER A 349 26.73 14.03 0.26
N ALA A 350 26.82 13.16 -0.75
CA ALA A 350 28.10 12.76 -1.34
C ALA A 350 28.79 13.92 -2.07
N ASP A 351 28.04 14.76 -2.79
CA ASP A 351 28.59 15.92 -3.50
C ASP A 351 29.15 16.96 -2.51
N GLN A 352 28.50 17.14 -1.35
CA GLN A 352 28.99 18.01 -0.28
C GLN A 352 30.26 17.47 0.39
N HIS A 353 30.40 16.15 0.55
CA HIS A 353 31.62 15.54 1.10
C HIS A 353 32.80 15.73 0.15
N ALA A 354 32.61 15.46 -1.14
CA ALA A 354 33.64 15.64 -2.16
C ALA A 354 34.10 17.11 -2.27
N ALA A 355 33.19 18.08 -2.12
CA ALA A 355 33.53 19.50 -2.12
C ALA A 355 34.41 19.90 -0.93
N ARG A 356 34.13 19.36 0.27
CA ARG A 356 34.92 19.65 1.49
C ARG A 356 36.32 19.04 1.45
N GLU A 357 36.45 17.81 0.97
CA GLU A 357 37.76 17.18 0.79
C GLU A 357 38.63 17.94 -0.23
N HIS A 358 38.00 18.54 -1.25
CA HIS A 358 38.72 19.31 -2.25
C HIS A 358 39.20 20.68 -1.72
N ASP A 359 38.48 21.29 -0.78
CA ASP A 359 38.87 22.53 -0.09
C ASP A 359 39.98 22.26 0.94
N ASP A 360 39.93 21.15 1.68
CA ASP A 360 40.96 20.76 2.68
C ASP A 360 42.30 20.36 2.03
N VAL A 361 42.30 19.88 0.78
CA VAL A 361 43.52 19.57 0.02
C VAL A 361 44.16 20.84 -0.60
N GLN A 362 43.41 21.94 -0.68
CA GLN A 362 43.89 23.23 -1.22
C GLN A 362 44.28 24.25 -0.15
N ALA A 363 44.02 23.97 1.14
CA ALA A 363 44.39 24.79 2.30
C ALA A 363 45.75 24.42 2.89
#